data_AF-A0A3B8WA38-F1
#
_entry.id   AF-A0A3B8WA38-F1
#
_cell.length_a   1.000
_cell.length_b   1.000
_cell.length_c   1.000
_cell.angle_alpha   90.00
_cell.angle_beta   90.00
_cell.angle_gamma   90.00
#
_symmetry.space_group_name_H-M   'P 1'
#
loop_
_entity.id
_entity.type
_entity.pdbx_description
1 polymer ?
#
loop_
_entity_poly.entity_id
_entity_poly.type
_entity_poly.pdbx_seq_one_letter_code
_entity_poly.pdbx_strand_id
1 'polypeptide(L)' 'SSLNEQIAETTGQLIAPRDMVVLLREMLAAQQGLKLDSMELLAPEPVYDEPDTANAAVGNDKPKPEPLLYTHDVEMTV' A
#
# COMPACT_ATOMS: atom_id res chain seq x y z
N SER A 1 -7.00 -4.47 23.09
CA SER A 1 -5.83 -4.87 22.28
C SER A 1 -6.15 -5.81 21.12
N SER A 2 -7.42 -6.18 20.90
CA SER A 2 -7.81 -7.17 19.87
C SER A 2 -7.70 -6.69 18.42
N LEU A 3 -7.73 -5.37 18.17
CA LEU A 3 -7.69 -4.82 16.81
C LEU A 3 -6.31 -4.97 16.17
N ASN A 4 -5.22 -4.66 16.89
CA ASN A 4 -3.87 -4.80 16.37
C ASN A 4 -3.50 -6.26 16.10
N GLU A 5 -3.98 -7.20 16.92
CA GLU A 5 -3.79 -8.64 16.71
C GLU A 5 -4.57 -9.13 15.48
N GLN A 6 -5.81 -8.67 15.28
CA GLN A 6 -6.59 -8.99 14.07
C GLN A 6 -6.00 -8.39 12.80
N ILE A 7 -5.45 -7.17 12.88
CA ILE A 7 -4.72 -6.57 11.75
C ILE A 7 -3.48 -7.40 11.44
N ALA A 8 -2.69 -7.79 12.44
CA ALA A 8 -1.49 -8.60 12.26
C ALA A 8 -1.79 -10.01 11.71
N GLU A 9 -2.86 -10.65 12.19
CA GLU A 9 -3.29 -11.97 11.73
C GLU A 9 -3.83 -11.90 10.30
N THR A 10 -4.63 -10.88 9.97
CA THR A 10 -5.15 -10.66 8.62
C THR A 10 -4.02 -10.31 7.65
N THR A 11 -3.08 -9.44 8.07
CA THR A 11 -1.93 -9.03 7.23
C THR A 11 -0.90 -10.14 7.05
N GLY A 12 -0.78 -11.08 8.00
CA GLY A 12 0.05 -12.29 7.84
C GLY A 12 -0.48 -13.28 6.81
N GLN A 13 -1.76 -13.18 6.44
CA GLN A 13 -2.39 -13.97 5.36
C GLN A 13 -2.43 -13.21 4.02
N LEU A 14 -2.02 -11.93 4.00
CA LEU A 14 -1.94 -11.17 2.77
C LEU A 14 -0.70 -11.60 1.97
N ILE A 15 -0.91 -11.85 0.68
CA ILE A 15 0.15 -11.97 -0.31
C ILE A 15 1.08 -10.74 -0.23
N ALA A 16 2.39 -10.95 -0.24
CA ALA A 16 3.32 -9.83 -0.21
C ALA A 16 3.11 -8.95 -1.47
N PRO A 17 3.25 -7.61 -1.39
CA PRO A 17 2.99 -6.72 -2.52
C PRO A 17 3.77 -7.07 -3.80
N ARG A 18 4.99 -7.60 -3.67
CA ARG A 18 5.79 -8.08 -4.80
C ARG A 18 5.17 -9.29 -5.48
N ASP A 19 4.67 -10.24 -4.70
CA ASP A 19 4.03 -11.45 -5.21
C ASP A 19 2.69 -11.10 -5.87
N MET A 20 1.97 -10.11 -5.33
CA MET A 20 0.75 -9.56 -5.95
C MET A 20 1.06 -8.97 -7.33
N VAL A 21 2.15 -8.22 -7.48
CA VAL A 21 2.58 -7.69 -8.78
C VAL A 21 2.95 -8.80 -9.76
N VAL A 22 3.62 -9.87 -9.31
CA VAL A 22 3.89 -11.05 -10.16
C VAL A 22 2.59 -11.69 -10.65
N LEU A 23 1.65 -11.93 -9.73
CA LEU A 23 0.35 -12.50 -10.06
C LEU A 23 -0.41 -11.65 -11.08
N LEU A 24 -0.43 -10.34 -10.91
CA LEU A 24 -1.08 -9.41 -11.85
C LEU A 24 -0.44 -9.46 -13.24
N ARG A 25 0.90 -9.51 -13.33
CA ARG A 25 1.59 -9.66 -14.62
C ARG A 25 1.19 -10.94 -15.33
N GLU A 26 1.13 -12.06 -14.61
CA GLU A 26 0.72 -13.35 -15.18
C GLU A 26 -0.72 -13.30 -15.70
N MET A 27 -1.64 -12.72 -14.91
CA MET A 27 -3.04 -12.54 -15.32
C MET A 27 -3.19 -11.65 -16.56
N LEU A 28 -2.42 -10.57 -16.67
CA LEU A 28 -2.46 -9.67 -17.83
C LEU A 28 -1.80 -10.31 -19.06
N ALA A 29 -0.70 -11.04 -18.89
CA ALA A 29 -0.01 -11.74 -19.98
C ALA A 29 -0.86 -12.86 -20.61
N ALA A 30 -1.80 -13.43 -19.85
CA ALA A 30 -2.74 -14.42 -20.35
C ALA A 30 -3.84 -13.82 -21.27
N GLN A 31 -3.99 -12.50 -21.32
CA GLN A 31 -5.02 -11.84 -22.12
C GLN A 31 -4.58 -11.66 -23.57
N GLN A 32 -5.39 -12.14 -24.51
CA GLN A 32 -5.13 -11.96 -25.94
C GLN A 32 -5.36 -10.50 -26.35
N GLY A 33 -4.37 -9.90 -27.01
CA GLY A 33 -4.46 -8.53 -27.53
C GLY A 33 -4.02 -7.44 -26.56
N LEU A 34 -3.57 -7.80 -25.36
CA LEU A 34 -2.94 -6.88 -24.40
C LEU A 34 -1.43 -7.16 -24.36
N LYS A 35 -0.59 -6.14 -24.54
CA LYS A 35 0.87 -6.28 -24.42
C LYS A 35 1.35 -5.44 -23.25
N LEU A 36 1.53 -6.07 -22.10
CA LEU A 36 2.13 -5.40 -20.94
C LEU A 36 3.58 -5.02 -21.26
N ASP A 37 3.87 -3.72 -21.32
CA ASP A 37 5.22 -3.20 -21.54
C ASP A 37 5.97 -3.07 -20.21
N SER A 38 5.30 -2.46 -19.22
CA SER A 38 5.86 -2.27 -17.89
C SER A 38 4.80 -2.40 -16.80
N MET A 39 5.26 -2.83 -15.63
CA MET A 39 4.53 -2.77 -14.37
C MET A 39 5.58 -2.53 -13.29
N GLU A 40 5.38 -1.60 -12.37
CA GLU A 40 6.38 -1.27 -11.35
C GLU A 40 5.70 -1.09 -10.00
N LEU A 41 6.23 -1.77 -8.98
CA LEU A 41 5.78 -1.58 -7.60
C LEU A 41 6.46 -0.34 -7.04
N LEU A 42 5.67 0.66 -6.68
CA LEU A 42 6.18 1.89 -6.11
C LEU A 42 6.58 1.72 -4.65
N ALA A 43 7.35 2.70 -4.14
CA ALA A 43 7.71 2.74 -2.74
C ALA A 43 6.44 2.85 -1.86
N PRO A 44 6.36 2.13 -0.73
CA PRO A 44 5.16 2.16 0.09
C PRO A 44 4.92 3.56 0.68
N GLU A 45 3.68 4.07 0.57
CA GLU A 45 3.34 5.37 1.14
C GLU A 45 2.59 5.21 2.48
N PRO A 46 2.97 5.96 3.53
CA PRO A 46 2.33 5.85 4.83
C PRO A 46 0.94 6.49 4.84
N VAL A 47 -0.06 5.74 5.31
CA VAL A 47 -1.41 6.21 5.58
C VAL A 47 -1.58 6.47 7.07
N TYR A 48 -2.09 7.66 7.37
CA TYR A 48 -2.43 8.11 8.72
C TYR A 48 -3.94 8.18 8.85
N ASP A 49 -4.47 8.11 10.09
CA ASP A 49 -5.85 8.53 10.32
C ASP A 49 -5.99 9.99 9.90
N GLU A 50 -7.10 10.33 9.23
CA GLU A 50 -7.35 11.70 8.81
C GLU A 50 -7.21 12.64 10.01
N PRO A 51 -6.50 13.77 9.88
CA PRO A 51 -6.56 14.79 10.90
C PRO A 51 -7.96 15.39 10.80
N ASP A 52 -8.83 14.97 11.71
CA ASP A 52 -10.01 15.73 12.07
C ASP A 52 -9.54 17.18 12.27
N THR A 53 -10.22 18.12 11.61
CA THR A 53 -9.85 19.54 11.42
C THR A 53 -9.71 20.36 12.72
N ALA A 54 -8.86 19.93 13.64
CA ALA A 54 -8.61 20.55 14.94
C ALA A 54 -7.12 20.44 15.27
N ASN A 55 -6.36 21.40 14.75
CA ASN A 55 -5.07 21.92 15.24
C ASN A 55 -4.03 22.06 14.13
N ALA A 56 -4.36 22.88 13.13
CA ALA A 56 -3.37 23.74 12.52
C ALA A 56 -2.86 24.74 13.59
N ALA A 57 -1.94 24.32 14.45
CA ALA A 57 -1.15 25.23 15.28
C ALA A 57 0.17 24.60 15.76
N VAL A 58 1.23 24.98 15.05
CA VAL A 58 2.54 25.39 15.59
C VAL A 58 3.33 24.36 16.42
N GLY A 59 4.38 23.82 15.81
CA GLY A 59 5.50 23.19 16.50
C GLY A 59 6.26 22.19 15.64
N ASN A 60 7.23 22.68 14.84
CA ASN A 60 8.29 21.85 14.26
C ASN A 60 9.13 21.26 15.41
N ASP A 61 8.74 20.10 15.96
CA ASP A 61 9.61 19.15 16.69
C ASP A 61 8.86 17.96 17.33
N LYS A 62 7.62 17.66 16.92
CA LYS A 62 6.98 16.40 17.35
C LYS A 62 7.34 15.27 16.37
N PRO A 63 7.81 14.10 16.86
CA PRO A 63 8.03 12.95 16.00
C PRO A 63 6.71 12.61 15.29
N LYS A 64 6.79 12.42 13.96
CA LYS A 64 5.64 12.01 13.15
C LYS A 64 5.08 10.71 13.75
N PRO A 65 3.75 10.60 13.96
CA PRO A 65 3.18 9.37 14.51
C PRO A 65 3.53 8.17 13.63
N GLU A 66 3.56 6.98 14.22
CA GLU A 66 3.67 5.74 13.45
C GLU A 66 2.46 5.64 12.50
N PRO A 67 2.67 5.35 11.20
CA PRO A 67 1.58 5.21 10.25
C PRO A 67 0.74 3.97 10.56
N LEU A 68 -0.57 4.07 10.29
CA LEU A 68 -1.51 2.99 10.52
C LEU A 68 -1.36 1.88 9.48
N LEU A 69 -1.15 2.27 8.23
CA LEU A 69 -1.02 1.39 7.08
C LEU A 69 0.02 1.95 6.11
N TYR A 70 0.45 1.11 5.17
CA TYR A 70 1.23 1.52 4.01
C TYR A 70 0.49 1.10 2.74
N THR A 71 0.28 2.02 1.81
CA THR A 71 -0.22 1.70 0.47
C THR A 71 0.93 1.18 -0.39
N HIS A 72 0.60 0.30 -1.33
CA HIS A 72 1.56 -0.34 -2.22
C HIS A 72 1.08 -0.18 -3.66
N ASP A 73 1.26 1.03 -4.19
CA ASP A 73 0.78 1.39 -5.52
C ASP A 73 1.62 0.75 -6.63
N VAL A 74 1.00 0.60 -7.79
CA VAL A 74 1.60 -0.01 -8.98
C VAL A 74 1.39 0.90 -10.18
N GLU A 75 2.47 1.26 -10.86
CA GLU A 75 2.42 1.95 -12.14
C GLU A 75 2.44 0.92 -13.29
N MET A 76 1.63 1.12 -14.33
CA MET A 76 1.45 0.15 -15.41
C MET A 76 1.38 0.83 -16.79
N THR A 77 2.06 0.23 -17.78
CA THR A 77 1.98 0.62 -19.20
C THR A 77 1.61 -0.60 -20.06
N VAL A 78 0.60 -0.44 -20.93
CA VAL A 78 0.02 -1.50 -21.79
C VAL A 78 -0.11 -1.07 -23.25
#